data_AF-A0AAU5BGW7-F1
#
_entry.id   AF-A0AAU5BGW7-F1
#
_cell.length_a   1.000
_cell.length_b   1.000
_cell.length_c   1.000
_cell.angle_alpha   90.00
_cell.angle_beta   90.00
_cell.angle_gamma   90.00
#
_symmetry.space_group_name_H-M   'P 1'
#
loop_
_entity.id
_entity.type
_entity.pdbx_description
1 polymer ?
#
loop_
_entity_poly.entity_id
_entity_poly.type
_entity_poly.pdbx_seq_one_letter_code
_entity_poly.pdbx_strand_id
1 'polypeptide(L)' 'MDANAPNQSIAEARANLSELLASVRLLRRVYFLTSRGKRQAAVVPAELGELIEQAGGADAAAAVLSAHLAK' A
#
# COMPACT_ATOMS: atom_id res chain seq x y z
N MET A 1 8.42 -7.31 -9.82
CA MET A 1 8.16 -6.96 -8.41
C MET A 1 9.26 -6.00 -7.98
N ASP A 2 9.00 -4.69 -8.00
CA ASP A 2 9.98 -3.72 -7.52
C ASP A 2 10.09 -3.82 -6.00
N ALA A 3 11.24 -4.30 -5.54
CA ALA A 3 11.55 -4.54 -4.13
C ALA A 3 11.71 -3.25 -3.29
N ASN A 4 11.46 -2.07 -3.88
CA ASN A 4 11.70 -0.77 -3.26
C ASN A 4 10.43 -0.06 -2.79
N ALA A 5 9.43 -0.81 -2.33
CA ALA A 5 8.37 -0.17 -1.55
C ALA A 5 8.97 0.37 -0.24
N PRO A 6 9.01 1.68 -0.03
CA PRO A 6 9.69 2.29 1.10
C PRO A 6 9.07 1.80 2.41
N ASN A 7 9.88 1.12 3.21
CA ASN A 7 9.52 0.79 4.58
C ASN A 7 9.68 2.07 5.41
N GLN A 8 8.63 2.48 6.12
CA GLN A 8 8.66 3.62 7.02
C GLN A 8 8.29 3.17 8.43
N SER A 9 8.93 3.71 9.46
CA SER A 9 8.55 3.39 10.83
C SER A 9 7.19 4.01 11.16
N ILE A 10 6.36 3.31 11.95
CA ILE A 10 5.06 3.87 12.40
C ILE A 10 5.23 5.19 13.15
N ALA A 11 6.32 5.32 13.93
CA ALA A 11 6.61 6.54 14.68
C ALA A 11 6.83 7.75 13.75
N GLU A 12 7.62 7.56 12.69
CA GLU A 12 7.91 8.58 11.69
C GLU A 12 6.68 8.90 10.81
N ALA A 13 5.94 7.87 10.38
CA ALA A 13 4.71 8.04 9.63
C ALA A 13 3.66 8.85 10.41
N ARG A 14 3.56 8.64 11.72
CA ARG A 14 2.65 9.41 12.59
C ARG A 14 3.08 10.87 12.72
N ALA A 15 4.38 11.12 12.83
CA ALA A 15 4.92 12.48 12.93
C ALA A 15 4.70 13.28 11.62
N ASN A 16 4.69 12.60 10.48
CA ASN A 16 4.64 13.22 9.14
C ASN A 16 3.43 12.74 8.30
N LEU A 17 2.28 12.52 8.94
CA LEU A 17 1.14 11.85 8.29
C LEU A 17 0.66 12.58 7.02
N SER A 18 0.58 13.91 7.05
CA SER A 18 0.13 14.70 5.89
C SER A 18 1.05 14.53 4.67
N GLU A 19 2.36 14.51 4.90
CA GLU A 19 3.36 14.31 3.83
C GLU A 19 3.31 12.88 3.27
N LEU A 20 3.13 11.89 4.15
CA LEU A 20 2.93 10.51 3.76
C LEU A 20 1.69 10.35 2.86
N LEU A 21 0.55 10.91 3.27
CA LEU A 21 -0.68 10.85 2.48
C LEU A 21 -0.54 11.60 1.14
N ALA A 22 0.12 12.76 1.14
CA ALA A 22 0.42 13.49 -0.09
C ALA A 22 1.32 12.66 -1.03
N SER A 23 2.34 12.00 -0.50
CA SER A 23 3.26 11.14 -1.27
C SER A 23 2.53 9.94 -1.87
N VAL A 24 1.69 9.27 -1.09
CA VAL A 24 0.87 8.14 -1.56
C VAL A 24 -0.06 8.58 -2.69
N ARG A 25 -0.74 9.72 -2.54
CA ARG A 25 -1.69 10.23 -3.53
C ARG A 25 -1.01 10.75 -4.79
N LEU A 26 0.04 11.56 -4.66
CA LEU A 26 0.67 12.26 -5.79
C LEU A 26 1.64 11.36 -6.54
N LEU A 27 2.41 10.52 -5.83
CA LEU A 27 3.40 9.64 -6.45
C LEU A 27 2.84 8.25 -6.76
N ARG A 28 1.57 7.99 -6.39
CA ARG A 28 0.90 6.69 -6.53
C ARG A 28 1.74 5.53 -5.97
N ARG A 29 2.40 5.77 -4.84
CA ARG A 29 3.38 4.85 -4.24
C ARG A 29 2.83 4.23 -2.96
N VAL A 30 3.13 2.94 -2.77
CA VAL A 30 2.79 2.21 -1.55
C VAL A 30 3.90 2.36 -0.52
N TYR A 31 3.54 2.66 0.72
CA TYR A 31 4.47 2.73 1.85
C TYR A 31 4.12 1.65 2.86
N PHE A 32 5.11 0.86 3.26
CA PHE A 32 4.91 -0.17 4.28
C PHE A 32 5.23 0.39 5.66
N LEU A 33 4.23 0.39 6.55
CA LEU A 33 4.40 0.78 7.93
C LEU A 33 5.04 -0.36 8.71
N THR A 34 6.12 -0.05 9.42
CA THR A 34 6.91 -1.01 10.17
C THR A 34 6.95 -0.68 11.66
N SER A 35 6.95 -1.73 12.48
CA SER A 35 7.20 -1.67 13.92
C SER A 35 8.24 -2.72 14.28
N ARG A 36 9.30 -2.31 14.98
CA ARG A 36 10.42 -3.20 15.36
C ARG A 36 10.96 -4.01 14.16
N GLY A 37 11.06 -3.37 12.99
CA GLY A 37 11.53 -3.98 11.74
C GLY A 37 10.53 -4.90 11.02
N LYS A 38 9.34 -5.15 11.57
CA LYS A 38 8.31 -5.97 10.93
C LYS A 38 7.29 -5.08 10.23
N ARG A 39 6.88 -5.46 9.01
CA ARG A 39 5.74 -4.82 8.32
C ARG A 39 4.45 -5.13 9.07
N GLN A 40 3.62 -4.13 9.27
CA GLN A 40 2.37 -4.25 10.03
C GLN A 40 1.18 -3.80 9.19
N ALA A 41 1.36 -2.77 8.36
CA ALA A 41 0.33 -2.26 7.47
C ALA A 41 0.97 -1.69 6.21
N ALA A 42 0.13 -1.40 5.21
CA ALA A 42 0.51 -0.65 4.03
C ALA A 42 -0.43 0.55 3.89
N VAL A 43 0.13 1.70 3.51
CA VAL A 43 -0.64 2.85 3.05
C VAL A 43 -0.61 2.83 1.54
N VAL A 44 -1.79 2.83 0.93
CA VAL A 44 -2.01 2.68 -0.50
C VAL A 44 -2.87 3.83 -1.03
N PRO A 45 -2.84 4.11 -2.35
CA PRO A 45 -3.82 4.98 -2.98
C PRO A 45 -5.25 4.50 -2.71
N ALA A 46 -6.20 5.43 -2.57
CA ALA A 46 -7.56 5.13 -2.15
C ALA A 46 -8.25 4.16 -3.12
N GLU A 47 -8.04 4.36 -4.43
CA GLU A 47 -8.63 3.54 -5.48
C GLU A 47 -8.19 2.08 -5.39
N LEU A 48 -6.95 1.84 -4.94
CA LEU A 48 -6.45 0.49 -4.69
C LEU A 48 -7.07 -0.11 -3.41
N GLY A 49 -7.26 0.71 -2.37
CA GLY A 49 -7.98 0.30 -1.16
C GLY A 49 -9.42 -0.11 -1.46
N GLU A 50 -10.13 0.70 -2.24
CA GLU A 50 -11.51 0.43 -2.68
C GLU A 50 -11.60 -0.85 -3.51
N LEU A 51 -10.66 -1.09 -4.43
CA LEU A 51 -10.61 -2.34 -5.19
C LEU A 51 -10.43 -3.55 -4.26
N ILE A 52 -9.54 -3.46 -3.28
CA ILE A 52 -9.29 -4.53 -2.30
C ILE A 52 -10.55 -4.80 -1.48
N GLU A 53 -11.26 -3.76 -1.06
CA GLU A 53 -12.52 -3.87 -0.31
C GLU A 53 -13.61 -4.52 -1.17
N GLN A 54 -13.80 -4.06 -2.40
CA GLN A 54 -14.79 -4.61 -3.34
C GLN A 54 -14.50 -6.07 -3.71
N ALA A 55 -13.22 -6.44 -3.81
CA ALA A 55 -12.81 -7.82 -4.08
C ALA A 55 -12.97 -8.74 -2.86
N GLY A 56 -13.24 -8.21 -1.66
CA GLY A 56 -13.34 -8.99 -0.42
C GLY A 56 -11.99 -9.37 0.19
N GLY A 57 -10.92 -8.64 -0.13
CA GLY A 57 -9.59 -8.84 0.44
C GLY A 57 -8.46 -8.79 -0.60
N ALA A 58 -7.23 -8.70 -0.08
CA ALA A 58 -6.04 -8.51 -0.91
C ALA A 58 -5.77 -9.70 -1.85
N ASP A 59 -6.00 -10.93 -1.39
CA ASP A 59 -5.78 -12.13 -2.19
C ASP A 59 -6.75 -12.23 -3.36
N ALA A 60 -8.03 -11.90 -3.12
CA ALA A 60 -9.05 -11.86 -4.16
C ALA A 60 -8.75 -10.76 -5.19
N ALA A 61 -8.35 -9.56 -4.73
CA ALA A 61 -7.93 -8.48 -5.62
C ALA A 61 -6.71 -8.89 -6.48
N ALA A 62 -5.73 -9.57 -5.88
CA ALA A 62 -4.55 -10.06 -6.59
C ALA A 62 -4.91 -11.12 -7.64
N ALA A 63 -5.88 -12.00 -7.37
CA ALA A 63 -6.35 -12.99 -8.34
C ALA A 63 -7.02 -12.33 -9.55
N VAL A 64 -7.87 -11.33 -9.33
CA VAL A 64 -8.52 -10.55 -10.41
C VAL A 64 -7.46 -9.86 -11.28
N LEU A 65 -6.48 -9.21 -10.65
CA LEU A 65 -5.39 -8.55 -11.38
C LEU A 65 -4.55 -9.54 -12.18
N SER A 66 -4.20 -10.69 -11.58
CA SER A 66 -3.40 -11.73 -12.24
C SER A 66 -4.11 -12.29 -13.48
N ALA A 67 -5.42 -12.53 -13.39
CA ALA A 67 -6.22 -12.99 -14.52
C ALA A 67 -6.28 -11.94 -15.65
N HIS A 68 -6.32 -10.65 -15.32
CA HIS A 68 -6.31 -9.58 -16.31
C HIS A 68 -4.97 -9.44 -17.05
N LEU A 69 -3.85 -9.61 -16.33
CA LEU A 69 -2.50 -9.51 -16.89
C LEU A 69 -2.07 -10.74 -17.72
N ALA A 70 -2.73 -11.87 -17.53
CA ALA A 70 -2.49 -13.10 -18.30
C ALA A 70 -3.16 -13.10 -19.68
N LYS A 71 -3.86 -12.01 -20.03
CA LYS A 71 -4.57 -11.82 -21.31
C LYS A 71 -3.76 -10.92 -22.24
#